data_AF-A0A3C1CI52-F1
#
_entry.id   AF-A0A3C1CI52-F1
#
_cell.length_a   1.000
_cell.length_b   1.000
_cell.length_c   1.000
_cell.angle_alpha   90.00
_cell.angle_beta   90.00
_cell.angle_gamma   90.00
#
_symmetry.space_group_name_H-M   'P 1'
#
loop_
_entity.id
_entity.type
_entity.pdbx_description
1 polymer ?
#
loop_
_entity_poly.entity_id
_entity_poly.type
_entity_poly.pdbx_seq_one_letter_code
_entity_poly.pdbx_strand_id
1 'polypeptide(L)'
;GMATFHPTLPRGARVRTSVRGTLQEILLGPAHENDGRMNLFGALRTSMATTGHQSVKEFQKAEVMVAPALQTEGKALQRSQGVGMGH
;
A
#
# COMPACT_ATOMS: atom_id res chain seq x y z
N GLY A 1 -4.66 11.10 -10.21
CA GLY A 1 -4.30 12.43 -9.68
C GLY A 1 -5.22 12.74 -8.53
N MET A 2 -4.71 12.71 -7.30
CA MET A 2 -5.42 13.15 -6.10
C MET A 2 -4.38 13.58 -5.05
N ALA A 3 -4.70 14.70 -4.38
CA ALA A 3 -4.17 15.15 -3.09
C ALA A 3 -2.84 15.94 -3.03
N THR A 4 -2.88 17.19 -3.51
CA THR A 4 -2.11 18.25 -2.84
C THR A 4 -2.86 18.61 -1.55
N PHE A 5 -2.18 18.55 -0.40
CA PHE A 5 -2.73 18.99 0.89
C PHE A 5 -3.22 20.45 0.78
N HIS A 6 -4.48 20.71 1.15
CA HIS A 6 -5.04 22.07 1.21
C HIS A 6 -5.56 22.33 2.62
N PRO A 7 -5.10 23.38 3.31
CA PRO A 7 -5.44 23.61 4.72
C PRO A 7 -6.93 23.86 4.98
N THR A 8 -7.69 24.32 3.98
CA THR A 8 -9.12 24.67 4.10
C THR A 8 -10.06 23.81 3.27
N LEU A 9 -9.56 22.92 2.42
CA LEU A 9 -10.41 22.04 1.59
C LEU A 9 -9.99 20.59 1.88
N PRO A 10 -10.92 19.66 2.17
CA PRO A 10 -10.59 18.28 2.52
C PRO A 10 -10.09 17.52 1.29
N ARG A 11 -8.85 17.79 0.87
CA ARG A 11 -8.22 17.25 -0.35
C ARG A 11 -7.14 16.21 -0.04
N GLY A 12 -7.04 15.76 1.21
CA GLY A 12 -6.10 14.73 1.67
C GLY A 12 -5.60 15.03 3.08
N ALA A 13 -5.16 14.00 3.81
CA ALA A 13 -4.59 14.13 5.15
C ALA A 13 -3.10 13.81 5.12
N ARG A 14 -2.27 14.74 5.60
CA ARG A 14 -0.83 14.48 5.76
C ARG A 14 -0.62 13.61 7.00
N VAL A 15 -0.08 12.42 6.80
CA VAL A 15 0.36 11.53 7.88
C VAL A 15 1.88 11.53 7.96
N ARG A 16 2.41 11.39 9.17
CA ARG A 16 3.83 11.10 9.39
C ARG A 16 4.08 9.61 9.14
N THR A 17 5.16 9.31 8.43
CA THR A 17 5.66 7.95 8.22
C THR A 17 7.04 7.81 8.84
N SER A 18 7.38 6.61 9.31
CA SER A 18 8.73 6.28 9.74
C SER A 18 9.55 5.77 8.56
N VAL A 19 10.86 6.04 8.59
CA VAL A 19 11.81 5.43 7.65
C VAL A 19 11.96 3.96 8.01
N ARG A 20 11.77 3.08 7.02
CA ARG A 20 11.82 1.62 7.22
C ARG A 20 13.13 0.99 6.73
N GLY A 21 13.80 1.63 5.78
CA GLY A 21 15.08 1.18 5.23
C GLY A 21 15.46 2.02 4.02
N THR A 22 16.50 1.60 3.33
CA THR A 22 16.90 2.18 2.05
C THR A 22 15.86 1.89 0.97
N LEU A 23 15.84 2.69 -0.09
CA LEU A 23 14.97 2.43 -1.23
C LEU A 23 15.25 1.07 -1.87
N GLN A 24 16.52 0.64 -1.87
CA GLN A 24 16.93 -0.67 -2.36
C GLN A 24 16.28 -1.80 -1.56
N GLU A 25 16.32 -1.74 -0.23
CA GLU A 25 15.69 -2.76 0.64
C GLU A 25 14.17 -2.78 0.50
N ILE A 26 13.55 -1.59 0.40
CA ILE A 26 12.10 -1.48 0.19
C ILE A 26 11.68 -2.17 -1.12
N LEU A 27 12.41 -1.93 -2.21
CA LEU A 27 12.04 -2.45 -3.53
C LEU A 27 12.49 -3.91 -3.75
N LEU A 28 13.71 -4.27 -3.33
CA LEU A 28 14.38 -5.52 -3.69
C LEU A 28 14.59 -6.48 -2.50
N GLY A 29 14.42 -6.00 -1.27
CA GLY A 29 14.67 -6.77 -0.05
C GLY A 29 16.12 -6.68 0.45
N PRO A 30 16.46 -7.44 1.51
CA PRO A 30 15.62 -8.46 2.16
C PRO A 30 14.43 -7.85 2.94
N ALA A 31 13.37 -8.63 3.11
CA ALA A 31 12.30 -8.32 4.06
C ALA A 31 12.57 -9.07 5.36
N HIS A 32 12.83 -8.33 6.44
CA HIS A 32 13.06 -8.91 7.78
C HIS A 32 11.76 -9.19 8.54
N GLU A 33 10.65 -8.62 8.07
CA GLU A 33 9.31 -8.73 8.65
C GLU A 33 8.30 -9.13 7.56
N ASN A 34 7.20 -9.79 7.96
CA ASN A 34 6.15 -10.28 7.04
C ASN A 34 4.95 -9.31 6.92
N ASP A 35 5.16 -8.01 7.14
CA ASP A 35 4.08 -7.00 7.12
C ASP A 35 3.79 -6.41 5.72
N GLY A 36 4.48 -6.92 4.69
CA GLY A 36 4.31 -6.52 3.29
C GLY A 36 4.89 -5.15 2.92
N ARG A 37 5.68 -4.51 3.80
CA ARG A 37 6.23 -3.16 3.57
C ARG A 37 7.61 -3.13 2.92
N MET A 38 8.27 -4.28 2.80
CA MET A 38 9.62 -4.45 2.24
C MET A 38 9.62 -5.50 1.13
N ASN A 39 10.67 -5.51 0.30
CA ASN A 39 10.82 -6.42 -0.83
C ASN A 39 9.59 -6.43 -1.77
N LEU A 40 9.14 -5.24 -2.19
CA LEU A 40 7.93 -5.08 -3.00
C LEU A 40 7.99 -5.87 -4.32
N PHE A 41 9.16 -6.01 -4.94
CA PHE A 41 9.30 -6.79 -6.18
C PHE A 41 9.29 -8.30 -5.92
N GLY A 42 9.83 -8.76 -4.79
CA GLY A 42 9.68 -10.16 -4.36
C GLY A 42 8.24 -10.51 -4.05
N ALA A 43 7.53 -9.61 -3.36
CA ALA A 43 6.11 -9.75 -3.08
C ALA A 43 5.29 -9.82 -4.39
N LEU A 44 5.54 -8.92 -5.34
CA LEU A 44 4.87 -8.93 -6.65
C LEU A 44 5.13 -10.24 -7.40
N ARG A 45 6.38 -10.71 -7.49
CA ARG A 45 6.72 -11.99 -8.14
C ARG A 45 6.00 -13.17 -7.47
N THR A 46 5.93 -13.17 -6.14
CA THR A 46 5.22 -14.20 -5.38
C THR A 46 3.73 -14.18 -5.69
N SER A 47 3.08 -13.01 -5.70
CA SER A 47 1.68 -12.86 -6.07
C SER A 47 1.38 -13.31 -7.51
N MET A 48 2.27 -12.98 -8.45
CA MET A 48 2.17 -13.45 -9.83
C MET A 48 2.30 -14.97 -9.93
N ALA A 49 3.26 -15.57 -9.22
CA ALA A 49 3.44 -17.02 -9.18
C ALA A 49 2.22 -17.74 -8.58
N THR A 50 1.69 -17.24 -7.45
CA THR A 50 0.51 -17.79 -6.77
C THR A 50 -0.74 -17.75 -7.66
N THR A 51 -0.87 -16.72 -8.51
CA THR A 51 -2.00 -16.59 -9.44
C THR A 51 -1.74 -17.18 -10.83
N GLY A 52 -0.55 -17.74 -11.08
CA GLY A 52 -0.22 -18.42 -12.34
C GLY A 52 0.13 -17.51 -13.53
N HIS A 53 0.61 -16.29 -13.28
CA HIS A 53 0.94 -15.32 -14.33
C HIS A 53 2.45 -15.12 -14.48
N GLN A 54 2.96 -15.09 -15.72
CA GLN A 54 4.40 -14.94 -15.99
C GLN A 54 4.80 -13.49 -16.24
N SER A 55 3.87 -12.64 -16.69
CA SER A 55 4.12 -11.22 -16.93
C SER A 55 3.13 -10.32 -16.18
N VAL A 56 3.54 -9.08 -15.92
CA VAL A 56 2.65 -8.06 -15.33
C VAL A 56 1.40 -7.86 -16.20
N LYS A 57 1.54 -8.01 -17.53
CA LYS A 57 0.42 -7.85 -18.44
C LYS A 57 -0.63 -8.96 -18.29
N GLU A 58 -0.17 -10.19 -18.08
CA GLU A 58 -1.05 -11.31 -17.76
C GLU A 58 -1.68 -11.15 -16.39
N PHE A 59 -0.90 -10.73 -15.39
CA PHE A 59 -1.36 -10.53 -14.02
C PHE A 59 -2.50 -9.51 -13.88
N GLN A 60 -2.61 -8.55 -14.81
CA GLN A 60 -3.75 -7.62 -14.89
C GLN A 60 -5.10 -8.32 -15.12
N LYS A 61 -5.11 -9.60 -15.53
CA LYS A 61 -6.32 -10.41 -15.74
C LYS A 61 -6.64 -11.33 -14.56
N ALA A 62 -5.87 -11.28 -13.47
CA ALA A 62 -6.11 -12.10 -12.29
C ALA A 62 -7.53 -11.85 -11.75
N GLU A 63 -8.16 -12.92 -11.25
CA GLU A 63 -9.47 -12.81 -10.61
C GLU A 63 -9.37 -11.99 -9.32
N VAL A 64 -10.32 -11.08 -9.12
CA VAL A 64 -10.35 -10.19 -7.95
C VAL A 64 -11.59 -10.48 -7.12
N MET A 65 -11.41 -10.64 -5.82
CA MET A 65 -12.48 -10.73 -4.83
C MET A 65 -12.62 -9.38 -4.11
N VAL A 66 -13.85 -8.92 -3.90
CA VAL A 66 -14.13 -7.76 -3.05
C VAL A 66 -14.43 -8.22 -1.63
N ALA A 67 -13.51 -7.95 -0.70
CA ALA A 67 -13.74 -8.15 0.73
C ALA A 67 -14.34 -6.87 1.34
N PRO A 68 -15.50 -6.92 2.02
CA PRO A 68 -16.14 -5.73 2.61
C PRO A 68 -15.25 -4.97 3.62
N ALA A 69 -14.38 -5.67 4.34
CA ALA A 69 -13.52 -5.08 5.39
C ALA A 69 -12.44 -4.11 4.84
N LEU A 70 -12.03 -4.26 3.57
CA LEU A 70 -10.99 -3.45 2.92
C LEU A 70 -11.28 -1.95 2.95
N GLN A 71 -12.55 -1.55 2.97
CA GLN A 71 -12.95 -0.14 3.02
C GLN A 71 -12.41 0.60 4.25
N THR A 72 -12.12 -0.14 5.32
CA THR A 72 -11.71 0.43 6.61
C THR A 72 -10.23 0.27 6.94
N GLU A 73 -9.52 -0.64 6.27
CA GLU A 73 -8.10 -0.95 6.54
C GLU A 73 -7.17 0.21 6.16
N GLY A 74 -7.45 0.90 5.05
CA GLY A 74 -6.61 1.97 4.53
C GLY A 74 -6.57 3.27 5.34
N LYS A 75 -7.33 3.37 6.45
CA LYS A 75 -7.40 4.58 7.31
C LYS A 75 -6.64 4.44 8.62
N ALA A 76 -5.88 3.36 8.83
CA ALA A 76 -5.21 3.10 10.10
C ALA A 76 -4.25 4.23 10.51
N LEU A 77 -3.43 4.75 9.59
CA LEU A 77 -2.48 5.84 9.89
C LEU A 77 -3.19 7.15 10.21
N GLN A 78 -4.24 7.48 9.45
CA GLN A 78 -5.09 8.65 9.68
C GLN A 78 -5.74 8.61 11.07
N ARG A 79 -6.34 7.46 11.44
CA ARG A 79 -6.95 7.26 12.76
C ARG A 79 -5.93 7.36 13.88
N SER A 80 -4.76 6.71 13.74
CA SER A 80 -3.70 6.72 14.76
C SER A 80 -3.12 8.12 15.02
N GLN A 81 -3.20 9.02 14.03
CA GLN A 81 -2.66 10.37 14.11
C GLN A 81 -3.75 11.44 14.26
N GLY A 82 -5.02 11.05 14.36
CA GLY A 82 -6.15 11.97 14.51
C GLY A 82 -6.35 12.92 13.31
N VAL A 83 -5.93 12.53 12.10
CA VAL A 83 -6.00 13.38 10.90
C VAL A 83 -7.00 12.82 9.89
N GLY A 84 -7.65 13.67 9.09
CA GLY A 84 -8.53 13.21 7.99
C GLY A 84 -9.85 12.57 8.42
N MET A 85 -10.23 12.74 9.68
CA MET A 85 -11.52 12.35 10.25
C MET A 85 -12.45 13.56 10.12
N GLY A 86 -13.03 13.79 8.93
CA GLY A 86 -14.06 14.82 8.78
C GLY A 86 -15.16 14.61 9.83
N HIS A 87 -15.65 15.70 10.42
CA HIS A 87 -16.84 15.68 11.26
C HIS A 87 -18.06 15.24 10.44
#